data_AF-A0AB37SXL3-F1
#
_entry.id   AF-A0AB37SXL3-F1
#
_cell.length_a   1.000
_cell.length_b   1.000
_cell.length_c   1.000
_cell.angle_alpha   90.00
_cell.angle_beta   90.00
_cell.angle_gamma   90.00
#
_symmetry.space_group_name_H-M   'P 1'
#
loop_
_entity.id
_entity.type
_entity.pdbx_description
1 polymer ?
#
loop_
_entity_poly.entity_id
_entity_poly.type
_entity_poly.pdbx_seq_one_letter_code
_entity_poly.pdbx_strand_id
1 'polypeptide(L)'
;MPDSLAYAAPAARAAAREAALAALTAARQAEHQPRWSAAVPVPAPAPGPPRPNPPVPVTGRRPRRFGGIGMTQIVCWQLVLVALVLVAGRPWPLVTAVLTAAAVALALTSVRIRGRWLYSWLGSASGYLTRDRDRDLRHAGEAGRSLLHLLSPEATGITGEIGDETVFMVSRADGITAVLQPKSAVRERPMPSPLTLLPPSREQALDVAAQVIHHVGADRSRPPRGWVALQALRTVDVHRDADVRQALGNTIRRVRRQLRRDGLPVRALAENEVLGALASLAHVTAGRARIREDWRFWHSGPICQATFHLDGWDALSPALAADLTHRLLAAAPGTAVTLAVTAHRGAADSEPRVSASIRIAAAGAHPVEHAVRDLELAARRGGVTLDRLDGRHAKGVAATLPIGVS
;
A
#
# COMPACT_ATOMS: atom_id res chain seq x y z
N MET A 1 -1.42 53.14 49.50
CA MET A 1 -0.05 52.69 49.23
C MET A 1 -0.03 51.18 49.42
N PRO A 2 0.27 50.34 48.41
CA PRO A 2 0.51 50.64 46.98
C PRO A 2 -0.76 51.18 46.27
N ASP A 3 -0.92 51.28 44.94
CA ASP A 3 0.05 51.44 43.83
C ASP A 3 -0.63 52.20 42.65
N SER A 4 0.13 52.57 41.60
CA SER A 4 -0.37 53.14 40.34
C SER A 4 0.36 52.52 39.12
N LEU A 5 -0.22 51.48 38.52
CA LEU A 5 0.33 50.90 37.28
C LEU A 5 0.20 51.89 36.10
N ALA A 6 1.35 52.33 35.59
CA ALA A 6 1.44 53.36 34.58
C ALA A 6 0.76 52.99 33.25
N TYR A 7 -0.21 53.81 32.84
CA TYR A 7 -0.82 53.77 31.53
C TYR A 7 0.20 54.19 30.46
N ALA A 8 0.89 53.23 29.85
CA ALA A 8 1.86 53.50 28.79
C ALA A 8 1.20 54.23 27.61
N ALA A 9 1.60 55.49 27.40
CA ALA A 9 0.95 56.42 26.50
C ALA A 9 0.86 55.90 25.04
N PRO A 10 -0.22 56.20 24.30
CA PRO A 10 -0.44 55.69 22.95
C PRO A 10 0.69 56.00 21.95
N ALA A 11 1.44 57.09 22.17
CA ALA A 11 2.62 57.45 21.37
C ALA A 11 3.72 56.37 21.39
N ALA A 12 3.97 55.71 22.54
CA ALA A 12 4.99 54.67 22.64
C ALA A 12 4.63 53.41 21.83
N ARG A 13 3.33 53.08 21.73
CA ARG A 13 2.84 51.97 20.92
C ARG A 13 2.88 52.29 19.42
N ALA A 14 2.73 53.56 19.03
CA ALA A 14 2.88 53.99 17.64
C ALA A 14 4.35 53.85 17.18
N ALA A 15 5.30 54.39 17.94
CA ALA A 15 6.73 54.30 17.63
C ALA A 15 7.23 52.84 17.54
N ALA A 16 6.79 51.97 18.46
CA ALA A 16 7.13 50.55 18.39
C ALA A 16 6.59 49.85 17.12
N ARG A 17 5.42 50.28 16.62
CA ARG A 17 4.81 49.73 15.41
C ARG A 17 5.52 50.21 14.14
N GLU A 18 5.97 51.46 14.09
CA GLU A 18 6.79 51.98 12.99
C GLU A 18 8.16 51.30 12.93
N ALA A 19 8.83 51.11 14.07
CA ALA A 19 10.09 50.37 14.15
C ALA A 19 9.95 48.92 13.66
N ALA A 20 8.86 48.23 14.01
CA ALA A 20 8.58 46.88 13.54
C ALA A 20 8.33 46.81 12.02
N LEU A 21 7.64 47.81 11.45
CA LEU A 21 7.42 47.91 10.00
C LEU A 21 8.71 48.24 9.24
N ALA A 22 9.57 49.12 9.78
CA ALA A 22 10.88 49.40 9.21
C ALA A 22 11.76 48.14 9.16
N ALA A 23 11.80 47.36 10.25
CA ALA A 23 12.54 46.10 10.31
C ALA A 23 12.02 45.05 9.30
N LEU A 24 10.69 44.90 9.15
CA LEU A 24 10.09 44.02 8.16
C LEU A 24 10.38 44.45 6.72
N THR A 25 10.49 45.75 6.45
CA THR A 25 10.80 46.28 5.12
C THR A 25 12.28 46.01 4.76
N ALA A 26 13.19 46.23 5.72
CA ALA A 26 14.61 45.91 5.56
C ALA A 26 14.85 44.41 5.32
N ALA A 27 14.15 43.53 6.04
CA ALA A 27 14.25 42.08 5.85
C ALA A 27 13.86 41.64 4.42
N ARG A 28 12.77 42.19 3.86
CA ARG A 28 12.35 41.89 2.47
C ARG A 28 13.35 42.38 1.41
N GLN A 29 14.01 43.50 1.65
CA GLN A 29 15.05 44.01 0.75
C GLN A 29 16.29 43.12 0.73
N ALA A 30 16.66 42.53 1.88
CA ALA A 30 17.76 41.57 1.96
C ALA A 30 17.46 40.25 1.20
N GLU A 31 16.19 39.79 1.17
CA GLU A 31 15.77 38.62 0.38
C GLU A 31 15.74 38.88 -1.13
N HIS A 32 15.52 40.12 -1.56
CA HIS A 32 15.43 40.50 -2.98
C HIS A 32 16.76 40.85 -3.64
N GLN A 33 17.89 40.76 -2.93
CA GLN A 33 19.21 40.96 -3.51
C GLN A 33 19.71 39.66 -4.18
N PRO A 34 19.75 39.56 -5.51
CA PRO A 34 20.28 38.36 -6.16
C PRO A 34 21.78 38.26 -5.89
N ARG A 35 22.18 37.21 -5.14
CA ARG A 35 23.60 36.87 -4.93
C ARG A 35 24.22 36.35 -6.23
N TRP A 36 24.59 37.26 -7.13
CA TRP A 36 25.63 36.99 -8.12
C TRP A 36 26.99 36.95 -7.41
N SER A 37 27.28 35.82 -6.76
CA SER A 37 28.65 35.46 -6.41
C SER A 37 29.43 35.22 -7.71
N ALA A 38 30.46 36.04 -7.93
CA ALA A 38 31.38 35.84 -9.05
C ALA A 38 31.98 34.43 -8.99
N ALA A 39 31.89 33.69 -10.09
CA ALA A 39 32.43 32.34 -10.18
C ALA A 39 33.97 32.39 -10.18
N VAL A 40 34.59 31.79 -9.16
CA VAL A 40 36.03 31.53 -9.15
C VAL A 40 36.33 30.41 -10.15
N PRO A 41 37.26 30.57 -11.11
CA PRO A 41 37.61 29.51 -12.04
C PRO A 41 38.30 28.35 -11.29
N VAL A 42 37.69 27.17 -11.30
CA VAL A 42 38.32 25.95 -10.79
C VAL A 42 39.16 25.33 -11.91
N PRO A 43 40.48 25.10 -11.72
CA PRO A 43 41.31 24.46 -12.73
C PRO A 43 40.90 22.99 -12.92
N ALA A 44 40.87 22.54 -14.18
CA ALA A 44 40.42 21.21 -14.54
C ALA A 44 41.37 20.10 -14.03
N PRO A 45 40.86 19.01 -13.44
CA PRO A 45 41.69 17.88 -13.03
C PRO A 45 42.18 17.08 -14.24
N ALA A 46 43.44 16.64 -14.19
CA ALA A 46 44.05 15.82 -15.23
C ALA A 46 43.37 14.44 -15.38
N PRO A 47 43.31 13.87 -16.59
CA PRO A 47 42.66 12.58 -16.82
C PRO A 47 43.46 11.43 -16.18
N GLY A 48 42.86 10.78 -15.18
CA GLY A 48 43.37 9.52 -14.63
C GLY A 48 43.12 8.33 -15.58
N PRO A 49 43.80 7.19 -15.36
CA PRO A 49 43.67 6.00 -16.21
C PRO A 49 42.21 5.48 -16.25
N PRO A 50 41.81 4.83 -17.35
CA PRO A 50 40.43 4.38 -17.54
C PRO A 50 40.01 3.40 -16.45
N ARG A 51 38.92 3.74 -15.74
CA ARG A 51 38.32 2.84 -14.75
C ARG A 51 37.83 1.57 -15.48
N PRO A 52 38.02 0.37 -14.91
CA PRO A 52 37.43 -0.84 -15.49
C PRO A 52 35.91 -0.67 -15.53
N ASN A 53 35.30 -1.05 -16.67
CA ASN A 53 33.87 -0.93 -16.86
C ASN A 53 33.12 -1.63 -15.71
N PRO A 54 32.13 -0.98 -15.07
CA PRO A 54 31.28 -1.69 -14.13
C PRO A 54 30.61 -2.86 -14.87
N PRO A 55 30.47 -4.05 -14.23
CA PRO A 55 29.82 -5.17 -14.87
C PRO A 55 28.42 -4.76 -15.30
N VAL A 56 28.15 -4.84 -16.61
CA VAL A 56 26.85 -4.52 -17.18
C VAL A 56 25.81 -5.36 -16.42
N PRO A 57 24.79 -4.75 -15.78
CA PRO A 57 23.78 -5.53 -15.10
C PRO A 57 23.07 -6.39 -16.14
N VAL A 58 23.31 -7.70 -16.07
CA VAL A 58 22.62 -8.69 -16.90
C VAL A 58 21.16 -8.56 -16.54
N THR A 59 20.40 -7.90 -17.42
CA THR A 59 18.97 -7.70 -17.21
C THR A 59 18.31 -9.07 -17.24
N GLY A 60 18.00 -9.58 -16.04
CA GLY A 60 17.25 -10.81 -15.87
C GLY A 60 15.98 -10.68 -16.70
N ARG A 61 15.91 -11.46 -17.80
CA ARG A 61 14.71 -11.48 -18.64
C ARG A 61 13.59 -12.04 -17.78
N ARG A 62 12.80 -11.15 -17.17
CA ARG A 62 11.43 -11.45 -16.77
C ARG A 62 10.79 -12.23 -17.93
N PRO A 63 10.06 -13.32 -17.69
CA PRO A 63 9.27 -13.94 -18.75
C PRO A 63 8.35 -12.87 -19.32
N ARG A 64 8.67 -12.41 -20.54
CA ARG A 64 7.97 -11.30 -21.19
C ARG A 64 6.53 -11.77 -21.35
N ARG A 65 5.60 -11.15 -20.63
CA ARG A 65 4.16 -11.23 -20.92
C ARG A 65 3.94 -10.59 -22.29
N PHE A 66 4.19 -11.35 -23.36
CA PHE A 66 4.04 -10.87 -24.74
C PHE A 66 2.57 -10.44 -24.96
N GLY A 67 2.36 -9.16 -25.30
CA GLY A 67 1.06 -8.62 -25.72
C GLY A 67 -0.08 -8.63 -24.70
N GLY A 68 0.11 -9.17 -23.49
CA GLY A 68 -0.96 -9.35 -22.51
C GLY A 68 -1.94 -10.49 -22.81
N ILE A 69 -1.64 -11.34 -23.80
CA ILE A 69 -2.41 -12.55 -24.13
C ILE A 69 -1.95 -13.68 -23.19
N GLY A 70 -2.90 -14.30 -22.48
CA GLY A 70 -2.60 -15.42 -21.58
C GLY A 70 -2.44 -16.75 -22.32
N MET A 71 -1.65 -17.68 -21.78
CA MET A 71 -1.55 -19.04 -22.36
C MET A 71 -2.92 -19.75 -22.39
N THR A 72 -3.77 -19.49 -21.39
CA THR A 72 -5.17 -19.94 -21.33
C THR A 72 -6.06 -19.35 -22.44
N GLN A 73 -5.76 -18.15 -22.93
CA GLN A 73 -6.49 -17.54 -24.05
C GLN A 73 -6.16 -18.22 -25.38
N ILE A 74 -4.90 -18.59 -25.59
CA ILE A 74 -4.47 -19.38 -26.77
C ILE A 74 -5.15 -20.76 -26.75
N VAL A 75 -5.14 -21.45 -25.60
CA VAL A 75 -5.84 -22.75 -25.45
C VAL A 75 -7.35 -22.60 -25.66
N CYS A 76 -7.98 -21.53 -25.17
CA CYS A 76 -9.39 -21.25 -25.41
C CYS A 76 -9.70 -21.08 -26.91
N TRP A 77 -8.87 -20.32 -27.64
CA TRP A 77 -9.01 -20.14 -29.09
C TRP A 77 -8.80 -21.45 -29.87
N GLN A 78 -7.86 -22.30 -29.45
CA GLN A 78 -7.67 -23.65 -30.01
C GLN A 78 -8.89 -24.55 -29.77
N LEU A 79 -9.47 -24.54 -28.57
CA LEU A 79 -10.69 -25.30 -28.26
C LEU A 79 -11.90 -24.81 -29.06
N VAL A 80 -12.04 -23.49 -29.27
CA VAL A 80 -13.06 -22.92 -30.16
C VAL A 80 -12.87 -23.41 -31.60
N LEU A 81 -11.65 -23.40 -32.12
CA LEU A 81 -11.35 -23.91 -33.47
C LEU A 81 -11.71 -25.39 -33.62
N VAL A 82 -11.34 -26.22 -32.64
CA VAL A 82 -11.69 -27.66 -32.63
C VAL A 82 -13.20 -27.86 -32.57
N ALA A 83 -13.92 -27.12 -31.72
CA ALA A 83 -15.38 -27.21 -31.63
C ALA A 83 -16.07 -26.85 -32.95
N LEU A 84 -15.60 -25.82 -33.66
CA LEU A 84 -16.11 -25.43 -34.98
C LEU A 84 -15.87 -26.50 -36.05
N VAL A 85 -14.70 -27.16 -36.04
CA VAL A 85 -14.42 -28.28 -36.96
C VAL A 85 -15.32 -29.49 -36.67
N LEU A 86 -15.52 -29.84 -35.39
CA LEU A 86 -16.38 -30.97 -34.98
C LEU A 86 -17.88 -30.76 -35.28
N VAL A 87 -18.30 -29.51 -35.50
CA VAL A 87 -19.69 -29.16 -35.83
C VAL A 87 -20.00 -29.21 -37.34
N ALA A 88 -18.98 -29.34 -38.19
CA ALA A 88 -19.16 -29.48 -39.63
C ALA A 88 -20.01 -30.75 -39.93
N GLY A 89 -21.10 -30.58 -40.70
CA GLY A 89 -22.03 -31.66 -41.02
C GLY A 89 -23.03 -32.04 -39.91
N ARG A 90 -23.14 -31.25 -38.83
CA ARG A 90 -24.14 -31.46 -37.76
C ARG A 90 -25.46 -30.70 -38.03
N PRO A 91 -26.60 -31.10 -37.42
CA PRO A 91 -27.87 -30.42 -37.61
C PRO A 91 -27.82 -28.96 -37.13
N TRP A 92 -28.58 -28.09 -37.82
CA TRP A 92 -28.49 -26.64 -37.67
C TRP A 92 -28.63 -26.08 -36.24
N PRO A 93 -29.43 -26.62 -35.29
CA PRO A 93 -29.52 -26.08 -33.93
C PRO A 93 -28.23 -26.28 -33.13
N LEU A 94 -27.49 -27.36 -33.43
CA LEU A 94 -26.22 -27.67 -32.80
C LEU A 94 -25.12 -26.75 -33.36
N VAL A 95 -25.15 -26.49 -34.68
CA VAL A 95 -24.26 -25.53 -35.34
C VAL A 95 -24.44 -24.11 -34.79
N THR A 96 -25.69 -23.63 -34.64
CA THR A 96 -25.96 -22.30 -34.09
C THR A 96 -25.59 -22.19 -32.60
N ALA A 97 -25.83 -23.23 -31.80
CA ALA A 97 -25.38 -23.27 -30.40
C ALA A 97 -23.85 -23.23 -30.26
N VAL A 98 -23.11 -23.97 -31.09
CA VAL A 98 -21.63 -23.93 -31.07
C VAL A 98 -21.09 -22.60 -31.59
N LEU A 99 -21.66 -22.04 -32.67
CA LEU A 99 -21.25 -20.73 -33.20
C LEU A 99 -21.49 -19.60 -32.19
N THR A 100 -22.63 -19.60 -31.50
CA THR A 100 -22.92 -18.59 -30.46
C THR A 100 -21.99 -18.75 -29.25
N ALA A 101 -21.75 -19.98 -28.78
CA ALA A 101 -20.78 -20.24 -27.71
C ALA A 101 -19.34 -19.83 -28.11
N ALA A 102 -18.93 -20.12 -29.34
CA ALA A 102 -17.64 -19.71 -29.90
C ALA A 102 -17.50 -18.18 -29.97
N ALA A 103 -18.51 -17.48 -30.49
CA ALA A 103 -18.54 -16.02 -30.56
C ALA A 103 -18.46 -15.38 -29.17
N VAL A 104 -19.20 -15.92 -28.19
CA VAL A 104 -19.12 -15.49 -26.79
C VAL A 104 -17.72 -15.74 -26.23
N ALA A 105 -17.15 -16.94 -26.35
CA ALA A 105 -15.81 -17.26 -25.86
C ALA A 105 -14.72 -16.36 -26.46
N LEU A 106 -14.78 -16.11 -27.76
CA LEU A 106 -13.90 -15.16 -28.46
C LEU A 106 -14.10 -13.72 -27.95
N ALA A 107 -15.34 -13.26 -27.77
CA ALA A 107 -15.61 -11.94 -27.21
C ALA A 107 -15.08 -11.80 -25.76
N LEU A 108 -15.34 -12.79 -24.89
CA LEU A 108 -14.89 -12.78 -23.50
C LEU A 108 -13.36 -12.76 -23.35
N THR A 109 -12.65 -13.40 -24.28
CA THR A 109 -11.19 -13.46 -24.29
C THR A 109 -10.53 -12.31 -25.04
N SER A 110 -11.17 -11.75 -26.06
CA SER A 110 -10.57 -10.74 -26.97
C SER A 110 -11.02 -9.31 -26.72
N VAL A 111 -12.15 -9.08 -26.03
CA VAL A 111 -12.62 -7.74 -25.71
C VAL A 111 -11.93 -7.22 -24.46
N ARG A 112 -11.33 -6.02 -24.56
CA ARG A 112 -10.63 -5.34 -23.47
C ARG A 112 -11.36 -4.04 -23.10
N ILE A 113 -11.97 -4.01 -21.92
CA ILE A 113 -12.72 -2.86 -21.40
C ILE A 113 -11.91 -2.19 -20.30
N ARG A 114 -11.62 -0.88 -20.46
CA ARG A 114 -10.81 -0.07 -19.52
C ARG A 114 -9.48 -0.73 -19.14
N GLY A 115 -8.77 -1.28 -20.11
CA GLY A 115 -7.46 -1.91 -19.89
C GLY A 115 -7.50 -3.32 -19.29
N ARG A 116 -8.67 -3.87 -18.95
CA ARG A 116 -8.85 -5.25 -18.43
C ARG A 116 -9.67 -6.11 -19.39
N TRP A 117 -9.31 -7.39 -19.52
CA TRP A 117 -10.03 -8.34 -20.39
C TRP A 117 -11.42 -8.67 -19.82
N LEU A 118 -12.39 -8.90 -20.69
CA LEU A 118 -13.79 -9.11 -20.31
C LEU A 118 -14.00 -10.33 -19.39
N TYR A 119 -13.26 -11.44 -19.60
CA TYR A 119 -13.27 -12.57 -18.65
C TYR A 119 -12.83 -12.19 -17.22
N SER A 120 -11.93 -11.21 -17.06
CA SER A 120 -11.48 -10.75 -15.73
C SER A 120 -12.53 -9.87 -15.04
N TRP A 121 -13.39 -9.20 -15.82
CA TRP A 121 -14.59 -8.54 -15.33
C TRP A 121 -15.62 -9.57 -14.88
N LEU A 122 -15.89 -10.63 -15.67
CA LEU A 122 -16.79 -11.72 -15.27
C LEU A 122 -16.33 -12.46 -14.02
N GLY A 123 -15.04 -12.78 -13.89
CA GLY A 123 -14.52 -13.42 -12.67
C GLY A 123 -14.70 -12.53 -11.42
N SER A 124 -14.51 -11.21 -11.57
CA SER A 124 -14.77 -10.25 -10.49
C SER A 124 -16.27 -10.11 -10.18
N ALA A 125 -17.11 -10.11 -11.22
CA ALA A 125 -18.57 -10.00 -11.12
C ALA A 125 -19.20 -11.24 -10.48
N SER A 126 -18.78 -12.44 -10.89
CA SER A 126 -19.22 -13.71 -10.29
C SER A 126 -18.87 -13.75 -8.80
N GLY A 127 -17.61 -13.50 -8.44
CA GLY A 127 -17.18 -13.48 -7.04
C GLY A 127 -17.93 -12.45 -6.18
N TYR A 128 -18.19 -11.25 -6.73
CA TYR A 128 -18.98 -10.21 -6.06
C TYR A 128 -20.46 -10.61 -5.88
N LEU A 129 -21.08 -11.21 -6.90
CA LEU A 129 -22.49 -11.61 -6.87
C LEU A 129 -22.75 -12.79 -5.94
N THR A 130 -21.80 -13.73 -5.83
CA THR A 130 -21.92 -14.92 -4.97
C THR A 130 -21.55 -14.67 -3.51
N ARG A 131 -20.87 -13.55 -3.19
CA ARG A 131 -20.45 -13.24 -1.83
C ARG A 131 -21.54 -12.51 -1.06
N ASP A 132 -21.63 -12.81 0.23
CA ASP A 132 -22.35 -11.99 1.20
C ASP A 132 -21.67 -10.62 1.36
N ARG A 133 -22.45 -9.56 1.13
CA ARG A 133 -21.99 -8.17 0.95
C ARG A 133 -22.40 -7.23 2.08
N ASP A 134 -23.15 -7.66 3.09
CA ASP A 134 -23.63 -6.79 4.17
C ASP A 134 -23.52 -7.50 5.52
N ARG A 135 -22.63 -7.01 6.39
CA ARG A 135 -22.31 -7.65 7.67
C ARG A 135 -22.23 -6.64 8.79
N ASP A 136 -22.80 -6.99 9.92
CA ASP A 136 -22.85 -6.14 11.10
C ASP A 136 -21.89 -6.66 12.17
N LEU A 137 -20.75 -5.98 12.38
CA LEU A 137 -19.73 -6.33 13.38
C LEU A 137 -20.19 -5.92 14.81
N ARG A 138 -21.39 -6.35 15.22
CA ARG A 138 -22.19 -5.81 16.35
C ARG A 138 -21.49 -5.63 17.70
N HIS A 139 -20.36 -6.29 17.90
CA HIS A 139 -19.57 -6.20 19.13
C HIS A 139 -18.47 -5.14 18.93
N ALA A 140 -18.79 -3.88 19.20
CA ALA A 140 -17.90 -2.74 18.90
C ALA A 140 -16.52 -2.80 19.60
N GLY A 141 -16.43 -3.48 20.76
CA GLY A 141 -15.15 -3.76 21.43
C GLY A 141 -14.28 -4.80 20.71
N GLU A 142 -14.87 -5.64 19.87
CA GLU A 142 -14.22 -6.72 19.11
C GLU A 142 -14.16 -6.42 17.60
N ALA A 143 -14.56 -5.22 17.16
CA ALA A 143 -14.70 -4.89 15.74
C ALA A 143 -13.44 -5.18 14.90
N GLY A 144 -12.24 -5.04 15.48
CA GLY A 144 -10.98 -5.43 14.83
C GLY A 144 -10.81 -6.94 14.62
N ARG A 145 -11.30 -7.76 15.57
CA ARG A 145 -11.27 -9.24 15.51
C ARG A 145 -12.32 -9.76 14.54
N SER A 146 -13.53 -9.21 14.60
CA SER A 146 -14.62 -9.55 13.68
C SER A 146 -14.31 -9.12 12.25
N LEU A 147 -13.62 -7.98 12.05
CA LEU A 147 -13.06 -7.58 10.76
C LEU A 147 -11.98 -8.56 10.28
N LEU A 148 -11.06 -8.99 11.16
CA LEU A 148 -10.02 -9.95 10.82
C LEU A 148 -10.62 -11.26 10.31
N HIS A 149 -11.58 -11.86 11.04
CA HIS A 149 -12.29 -13.06 10.58
C HIS A 149 -13.16 -12.83 9.33
N LEU A 150 -13.65 -11.61 9.08
CA LEU A 150 -14.39 -11.31 7.85
C LEU A 150 -13.49 -11.31 6.61
N LEU A 151 -12.24 -10.85 6.76
CA LEU A 151 -11.25 -10.77 5.68
C LEU A 151 -10.46 -12.06 5.49
N SER A 152 -10.19 -12.78 6.58
CA SER A 152 -9.43 -14.04 6.65
C SER A 152 -10.09 -14.92 7.73
N PRO A 153 -11.13 -15.70 7.39
CA PRO A 153 -11.88 -16.53 8.35
C PRO A 153 -11.00 -17.48 9.15
N GLU A 154 -9.95 -18.00 8.53
CA GLU A 154 -8.93 -18.89 9.09
C GLU A 154 -7.91 -18.19 10.02
N ALA A 155 -7.97 -16.86 10.17
CA ALA A 155 -7.03 -16.13 11.00
C ALA A 155 -7.18 -16.50 12.49
N THR A 156 -6.06 -16.82 13.13
CA THR A 156 -5.99 -17.09 14.57
C THR A 156 -4.98 -16.17 15.26
N GLY A 157 -5.33 -15.66 16.43
CA GLY A 157 -4.46 -14.83 17.26
C GLY A 157 -3.56 -15.70 18.13
N ILE A 158 -2.25 -15.43 18.11
CA ILE A 158 -1.25 -16.11 18.93
C ILE A 158 -0.41 -15.05 19.64
N THR A 159 -0.43 -15.05 20.97
CA THR A 159 0.46 -14.22 21.79
C THR A 159 1.72 -15.01 22.13
N GLY A 160 2.89 -14.38 22.01
CA GLY A 160 4.17 -14.99 22.39
C GLY A 160 5.24 -13.95 22.67
N GLU A 161 6.35 -14.36 23.27
CA GLU A 161 7.44 -13.47 23.65
C GLU A 161 8.57 -13.49 22.61
N ILE A 162 9.12 -12.33 22.28
CA ILE A 162 10.22 -12.19 21.31
C ILE A 162 11.32 -11.31 21.93
N GLY A 163 12.14 -11.95 22.76
CA GLY A 163 12.88 -11.24 23.82
C GLY A 163 11.90 -10.84 24.93
N ASP A 164 12.19 -9.75 25.64
CA ASP A 164 11.40 -9.31 26.80
C ASP A 164 10.13 -8.52 26.43
N GLU A 165 9.56 -8.75 25.24
CA GLU A 165 8.40 -8.03 24.72
C GLU A 165 7.35 -9.01 24.21
N THR A 166 6.14 -8.90 24.75
CA THR A 166 4.96 -9.63 24.31
C THR A 166 4.54 -9.15 22.91
N VAL A 167 4.48 -10.07 21.96
CA VAL A 167 4.12 -9.81 20.57
C VAL A 167 2.84 -10.56 20.23
N PHE A 168 1.84 -9.85 19.74
CA PHE A 168 0.69 -10.49 19.11
C PHE A 168 1.00 -10.81 17.65
N MET A 169 0.76 -12.07 17.30
CA MET A 169 0.95 -12.64 15.98
C MET A 169 -0.39 -13.12 15.43
N VAL A 170 -0.60 -12.92 14.14
CA VAL A 170 -1.79 -13.39 13.42
C VAL A 170 -1.36 -14.54 12.50
N SER A 171 -1.79 -15.76 12.81
CA SER A 171 -1.55 -16.94 12.01
C SER A 171 -2.66 -17.10 10.98
N ARG A 172 -2.29 -17.26 9.70
CA ARG A 172 -3.16 -17.42 8.53
C ARG A 172 -2.68 -18.59 7.67
N ALA A 173 -3.46 -18.94 6.65
CA ALA A 173 -3.09 -19.93 5.64
C ALA A 173 -1.74 -19.60 4.97
N ASP A 174 -1.49 -18.32 4.65
CA ASP A 174 -0.27 -17.91 3.93
C ASP A 174 0.98 -17.85 4.82
N GLY A 175 0.82 -17.73 6.14
CA GLY A 175 1.93 -17.42 7.05
C GLY A 175 1.50 -16.83 8.39
N ILE A 176 2.49 -16.47 9.21
CA ILE A 176 2.27 -15.81 10.51
C ILE A 176 2.82 -14.38 10.43
N THR A 177 1.97 -13.40 10.73
CA THR A 177 2.28 -11.97 10.66
C THR A 177 2.41 -11.36 12.06
N ALA A 178 3.42 -10.51 12.28
CA ALA A 178 3.51 -9.61 13.43
C ALA A 178 3.57 -8.15 12.98
N VAL A 179 3.02 -7.25 13.80
CA VAL A 179 2.97 -5.81 13.49
C VAL A 179 3.89 -5.02 14.43
N LEU A 180 4.74 -4.19 13.83
CA LEU A 180 5.62 -3.25 14.50
C LEU A 180 5.17 -1.80 14.22
N GLN A 181 5.40 -0.92 15.19
CA GLN A 181 5.12 0.52 15.06
C GLN A 181 6.32 1.36 15.53
N PRO A 182 6.67 2.48 14.85
CA PRO A 182 7.64 3.44 15.36
C PRO A 182 7.24 4.00 16.72
N LYS A 183 8.21 4.12 17.64
CA LYS A 183 8.01 4.79 18.93
C LYS A 183 7.63 6.26 18.70
N SER A 184 6.79 6.82 19.58
CA SER A 184 6.11 8.11 19.36
C SER A 184 7.04 9.26 18.98
N ALA A 185 8.22 9.34 19.60
CA ALA A 185 9.22 10.40 19.37
C ALA A 185 9.86 10.43 17.97
N VAL A 186 9.61 9.44 17.10
CA VAL A 186 10.21 9.34 15.76
C VAL A 186 9.20 9.05 14.65
N ARG A 187 7.90 9.26 14.90
CA ARG A 187 6.82 8.93 13.93
C ARG A 187 6.86 9.74 12.64
N GLU A 188 7.52 10.89 12.65
CA GLU A 188 7.68 11.77 11.47
C GLU A 188 8.87 11.38 10.59
N ARG A 189 9.75 10.48 11.05
CA ARG A 189 10.84 9.98 10.21
C ARG A 189 10.27 9.17 9.03
N PRO A 190 10.85 9.26 7.82
CA PRO A 190 10.47 8.43 6.70
C PRO A 190 10.52 6.94 7.05
N MET A 191 9.48 6.19 6.71
CA MET A 191 9.49 4.75 6.87
C MET A 191 10.47 4.10 5.87
N PRO A 192 11.09 2.96 6.22
CA PRO A 192 11.95 2.21 5.32
C PRO A 192 11.19 1.72 4.09
N SER A 193 11.91 1.49 2.98
CA SER A 193 11.37 0.69 1.88
C SER A 193 11.20 -0.77 2.34
N PRO A 194 10.07 -1.46 2.06
CA PRO A 194 9.88 -2.84 2.48
C PRO A 194 10.98 -3.80 1.99
N LEU A 195 11.60 -3.48 0.84
CA LEU A 195 12.73 -4.25 0.28
C LEU A 195 13.93 -4.32 1.22
N THR A 196 14.23 -3.27 2.00
CA THR A 196 15.39 -3.26 2.90
C THR A 196 15.16 -4.06 4.17
N LEU A 197 13.90 -4.43 4.46
CA LEU A 197 13.51 -5.23 5.62
C LEU A 197 13.66 -6.73 5.37
N LEU A 198 13.59 -7.16 4.11
CA LEU A 198 13.77 -8.56 3.73
C LEU A 198 15.17 -9.08 4.13
N PRO A 199 15.31 -10.37 4.46
CA PRO A 199 16.63 -11.00 4.63
C PRO A 199 17.43 -10.97 3.32
N PRO A 200 18.76 -11.02 3.34
CA PRO A 200 19.55 -11.31 2.14
C PRO A 200 19.33 -12.78 1.73
N SER A 201 19.37 -13.07 0.43
CA SER A 201 18.92 -14.35 -0.16
C SER A 201 19.68 -15.62 0.26
N ARG A 202 20.66 -15.54 1.17
CA ARG A 202 21.47 -16.67 1.64
C ARG A 202 21.30 -16.97 3.14
N GLU A 203 20.49 -16.20 3.87
CA GLU A 203 20.40 -16.26 5.36
C GLU A 203 19.09 -16.86 5.90
N GLN A 204 18.15 -17.28 5.06
CA GLN A 204 16.88 -17.85 5.52
C GLN A 204 16.39 -18.93 4.55
N ALA A 205 15.97 -20.07 5.12
CA ALA A 205 15.29 -21.16 4.40
C ALA A 205 13.76 -20.93 4.26
N LEU A 206 13.25 -19.82 4.78
CA LEU A 206 11.83 -19.50 4.78
C LEU A 206 11.54 -18.20 4.02
N ASP A 207 10.45 -18.25 3.26
CA ASP A 207 9.87 -17.14 2.53
C ASP A 207 9.42 -16.04 3.52
N VAL A 208 9.82 -14.79 3.27
CA VAL A 208 9.51 -13.64 4.12
C VAL A 208 8.86 -12.54 3.29
N ALA A 209 7.78 -11.98 3.83
CA ALA A 209 7.18 -10.75 3.35
C ALA A 209 7.35 -9.63 4.39
N ALA A 210 7.58 -8.42 3.89
CA ALA A 210 7.57 -7.19 4.66
C ALA A 210 6.60 -6.20 4.00
N GLN A 211 5.71 -5.62 4.79
CA GLN A 211 4.73 -4.65 4.34
C GLN A 211 4.88 -3.38 5.18
N VAL A 212 4.96 -2.23 4.52
CA VAL A 212 5.03 -0.92 5.16
C VAL A 212 3.75 -0.16 4.83
N ILE A 213 2.98 0.15 5.86
CA ILE A 213 1.68 0.82 5.75
C ILE A 213 1.84 2.26 6.24
N HIS A 214 1.44 3.21 5.40
CA HIS A 214 1.31 4.63 5.74
C HIS A 214 -0.17 4.99 5.77
N HIS A 215 -0.58 5.80 6.74
CA HIS A 215 -1.93 6.35 6.82
C HIS A 215 -1.89 7.84 7.18
N VAL A 216 -2.64 8.65 6.45
CA VAL A 216 -2.98 10.02 6.84
C VAL A 216 -4.49 10.12 6.92
N GLY A 217 -4.99 10.70 8.01
CA GLY A 217 -6.43 10.92 8.20
C GLY A 217 -6.99 12.03 7.33
N ALA A 218 -8.31 12.18 7.32
CA ALA A 218 -8.97 13.35 6.73
C ALA A 218 -8.55 14.65 7.44
N ASP A 219 -8.44 14.60 8.76
CA ASP A 219 -7.82 15.61 9.62
C ASP A 219 -6.29 15.59 9.42
N ARG A 220 -5.77 16.65 8.79
CA ARG A 220 -4.34 16.82 8.47
C ARG A 220 -3.53 17.51 9.57
N SER A 221 -4.15 17.89 10.69
CA SER A 221 -3.42 18.37 11.87
C SER A 221 -2.64 17.25 12.58
N ARG A 222 -3.03 15.99 12.33
CA ARG A 222 -2.38 14.81 12.92
C ARG A 222 -1.25 14.32 12.00
N PRO A 223 -0.07 13.98 12.56
CA PRO A 223 1.04 13.47 11.76
C PRO A 223 0.67 12.12 11.11
N PRO A 224 1.27 11.79 9.95
CA PRO A 224 1.16 10.48 9.33
C PRO A 224 1.48 9.34 10.31
N ARG A 225 0.77 8.22 10.18
CA ARG A 225 1.00 7.00 10.97
C ARG A 225 1.64 5.93 10.09
N GLY A 226 2.71 5.33 10.59
CA GLY A 226 3.42 4.23 9.96
C GLY A 226 3.29 2.91 10.74
N TRP A 227 3.23 1.79 10.03
CA TRP A 227 3.37 0.44 10.58
C TRP A 227 4.26 -0.41 9.66
N VAL A 228 4.92 -1.41 10.24
CA VAL A 228 5.61 -2.47 9.52
C VAL A 228 4.97 -3.79 9.91
N ALA A 229 4.32 -4.48 8.97
CA ALA A 229 3.93 -5.88 9.15
C ALA A 229 5.03 -6.78 8.57
N LEU A 230 5.54 -7.70 9.39
CA LEU A 230 6.50 -8.73 8.98
C LEU A 230 5.78 -10.07 9.00
N GLN A 231 5.92 -10.86 7.94
CA GLN A 231 5.27 -12.16 7.83
C GLN A 231 6.30 -13.22 7.43
N ALA A 232 6.35 -14.29 8.22
CA ALA A 232 6.99 -15.54 7.84
C ALA A 232 5.95 -16.37 7.10
N LEU A 233 6.20 -16.70 5.84
CA LEU A 233 5.26 -17.41 4.98
C LEU A 233 5.39 -18.92 5.19
N ARG A 234 4.29 -19.66 5.01
CA ARG A 234 4.32 -21.13 5.00
C ARG A 234 4.81 -21.59 3.63
N THR A 235 5.81 -22.46 3.64
CA THR A 235 6.27 -23.18 2.44
C THR A 235 5.85 -24.64 2.51
N VAL A 236 6.03 -25.39 1.42
CA VAL A 236 5.77 -26.84 1.41
C VAL A 236 6.66 -27.55 2.45
N ASP A 237 7.91 -27.13 2.57
CA ASP A 237 8.89 -27.71 3.48
C ASP A 237 8.72 -27.24 4.94
N VAL A 238 8.17 -26.03 5.15
CA VAL A 238 8.02 -25.43 6.48
C VAL A 238 6.61 -24.87 6.66
N HIS A 239 5.73 -25.74 7.13
CA HIS A 239 4.30 -25.46 7.29
C HIS A 239 3.81 -25.50 8.76
N ARG A 240 4.68 -25.83 9.73
CA ARG A 240 4.32 -25.93 11.16
C ARG A 240 4.45 -24.58 11.89
N ASP A 241 3.48 -24.24 12.72
CA ASP A 241 3.44 -22.94 13.42
C ASP A 241 4.62 -22.69 14.38
N ALA A 242 5.28 -23.73 14.89
CA ALA A 242 6.48 -23.56 15.70
C ALA A 242 7.64 -22.99 14.87
N ASP A 243 7.93 -23.62 13.73
CA ASP A 243 9.05 -23.28 12.86
C ASP A 243 8.84 -21.90 12.20
N VAL A 244 7.61 -21.63 11.76
CA VAL A 244 7.21 -20.33 11.18
C VAL A 244 7.30 -19.20 12.22
N ARG A 245 6.88 -19.43 13.48
CA ARG A 245 7.06 -18.45 14.57
C ARG A 245 8.54 -18.22 14.91
N GLN A 246 9.36 -19.25 14.91
CA GLN A 246 10.80 -19.13 15.16
C GLN A 246 11.48 -18.29 14.07
N ALA A 247 11.16 -18.54 12.80
CA ALA A 247 11.64 -17.73 11.68
C ALA A 247 11.18 -16.27 11.82
N LEU A 248 9.90 -16.03 12.08
CA LEU A 248 9.34 -14.69 12.31
C LEU A 248 10.05 -13.96 13.46
N GLY A 249 10.30 -14.63 14.59
CA GLY A 249 11.01 -14.08 15.74
C GLY A 249 12.47 -13.72 15.45
N ASN A 250 13.13 -14.43 14.52
CA ASN A 250 14.46 -14.07 14.03
C ASN A 250 14.41 -12.85 13.12
N THR A 251 13.47 -12.81 12.18
CA THR A 251 13.25 -11.66 11.28
C THR A 251 12.91 -10.38 12.06
N ILE A 252 12.02 -10.46 13.05
CA ILE A 252 11.67 -9.33 13.94
C ILE A 252 12.91 -8.82 14.68
N ARG A 253 13.71 -9.70 15.29
CA ARG A 253 14.95 -9.31 15.99
C ARG A 253 15.95 -8.62 15.06
N ARG A 254 16.12 -9.14 13.83
CA ARG A 254 16.96 -8.53 12.77
C ARG A 254 16.45 -7.14 12.38
N VAL A 255 15.17 -7.02 12.00
CA VAL A 255 14.56 -5.76 11.55
C VAL A 255 14.56 -4.71 12.67
N ARG A 256 14.23 -5.07 13.91
CA ARG A 256 14.32 -4.17 15.07
C ARG A 256 15.74 -3.65 15.28
N ARG A 257 16.76 -4.50 15.14
CA ARG A 257 18.18 -4.10 15.26
C ARG A 257 18.61 -3.17 14.13
N GLN A 258 18.15 -3.43 12.90
CA GLN A 258 18.39 -2.58 11.72
C GLN A 258 17.75 -1.21 11.90
N LEU A 259 16.43 -1.14 12.07
CA LEU A 259 15.72 0.14 12.19
C LEU A 259 16.18 0.98 13.38
N ARG A 260 16.63 0.35 14.49
CA ARG A 260 17.27 1.07 15.60
C ARG A 260 18.59 1.73 15.21
N ARG A 261 19.42 1.10 14.36
CA ARG A 261 20.65 1.73 13.81
C ARG A 261 20.32 2.88 12.88
N ASP A 262 19.28 2.72 12.07
CA ASP A 262 18.76 3.74 11.16
C ASP A 262 18.00 4.87 11.91
N GLY A 263 17.97 4.81 13.25
CA GLY A 263 17.36 5.82 14.12
C GLY A 263 15.83 5.83 14.14
N LEU A 264 15.18 4.77 13.63
CA LEU A 264 13.74 4.52 13.70
C LEU A 264 13.44 3.36 14.68
N PRO A 265 13.61 3.53 16.00
CA PRO A 265 13.25 2.48 16.96
C PRO A 265 11.76 2.14 16.88
N VAL A 266 11.48 0.87 16.55
CA VAL A 266 10.13 0.29 16.55
C VAL A 266 9.90 -0.60 17.78
N ARG A 267 8.64 -0.77 18.14
CA ARG A 267 8.12 -1.73 19.13
C ARG A 267 7.15 -2.68 18.46
N ALA A 268 6.92 -3.85 19.05
CA ALA A 268 5.81 -4.70 18.65
C ALA A 268 4.48 -4.15 19.18
N LEU A 269 3.38 -4.66 18.64
CA LEU A 269 2.03 -4.37 19.10
C LEU A 269 1.43 -5.56 19.85
N ALA A 270 0.73 -5.26 20.96
CA ALA A 270 -0.10 -6.23 21.68
C ALA A 270 -1.44 -6.47 20.95
N GLU A 271 -2.21 -7.48 21.38
CA GLU A 271 -3.46 -7.90 20.71
C GLU A 271 -4.45 -6.74 20.53
N ASN A 272 -4.77 -6.05 21.62
CA ASN A 272 -5.65 -4.88 21.62
C ASN A 272 -5.16 -3.76 20.70
N GLU A 273 -3.84 -3.59 20.56
CA GLU A 273 -3.25 -2.57 19.69
C GLU A 273 -3.28 -2.95 18.21
N VAL A 274 -3.06 -4.24 17.88
CA VAL A 274 -3.22 -4.76 16.52
C VAL A 274 -4.69 -4.67 16.11
N LEU A 275 -5.60 -5.22 16.90
CA LEU A 275 -7.04 -5.19 16.62
C LEU A 275 -7.57 -3.75 16.56
N GLY A 276 -7.12 -2.87 17.45
CA GLY A 276 -7.42 -1.43 17.42
C GLY A 276 -6.85 -0.72 16.18
N ALA A 277 -5.66 -1.10 15.70
CA ALA A 277 -5.11 -0.60 14.45
C ALA A 277 -5.91 -1.07 13.23
N LEU A 278 -6.33 -2.34 13.19
CA LEU A 278 -7.20 -2.88 12.13
C LEU A 278 -8.53 -2.11 12.08
N ALA A 279 -9.19 -1.97 13.23
CA ALA A 279 -10.46 -1.25 13.34
C ALA A 279 -10.32 0.23 12.94
N SER A 280 -9.27 0.90 13.42
CA SER A 280 -8.96 2.30 13.12
C SER A 280 -8.68 2.53 11.64
N LEU A 281 -7.92 1.66 10.99
CA LEU A 281 -7.54 1.79 9.59
C LEU A 281 -8.72 1.51 8.65
N ALA A 282 -9.54 0.49 8.97
CA ALA A 282 -10.73 0.14 8.18
C ALA A 282 -11.95 1.03 8.51
N HIS A 283 -11.82 2.00 9.43
CA HIS A 283 -12.89 2.91 9.86
C HIS A 283 -14.13 2.24 10.49
N VAL A 284 -14.00 1.02 11.03
CA VAL A 284 -15.08 0.27 11.73
C VAL A 284 -15.18 0.61 13.24
N THR A 285 -14.72 1.80 13.63
CA THR A 285 -14.76 2.29 15.02
C THR A 285 -16.04 3.07 15.32
N ALA A 286 -16.38 3.24 16.61
CA ALA A 286 -17.42 4.15 17.09
C ALA A 286 -18.78 3.98 16.38
N GLY A 287 -19.38 2.78 16.49
CA GLY A 287 -20.69 2.47 15.91
C GLY A 287 -20.70 2.17 14.40
N ARG A 288 -19.57 2.29 13.71
CA ARG A 288 -19.42 2.00 12.27
C ARG A 288 -19.24 0.51 11.97
N ALA A 289 -19.93 -0.33 12.73
CA ALA A 289 -19.80 -1.78 12.71
C ALA A 289 -20.36 -2.45 11.45
N ARG A 290 -21.34 -1.81 10.78
CA ARG A 290 -21.92 -2.35 9.54
C ARG A 290 -20.99 -2.12 8.35
N ILE A 291 -20.50 -3.21 7.78
CA ILE A 291 -19.74 -3.28 6.54
C ILE A 291 -20.68 -3.57 5.39
N ARG A 292 -20.53 -2.87 4.28
CA ARG A 292 -21.27 -3.13 3.04
C ARG A 292 -20.38 -3.00 1.81
N GLU A 293 -20.39 -3.97 0.91
CA GLU A 293 -19.59 -3.93 -0.34
C GLU A 293 -20.49 -3.70 -1.56
N ASP A 294 -20.32 -2.53 -2.19
CA ASP A 294 -20.83 -2.21 -3.51
C ASP A 294 -19.77 -2.47 -4.58
N TRP A 295 -20.21 -2.51 -5.84
CA TRP A 295 -19.30 -2.74 -6.98
C TRP A 295 -18.10 -1.80 -7.02
N ARG A 296 -18.28 -0.52 -6.65
CA ARG A 296 -17.24 0.53 -6.70
C ARG A 296 -16.67 0.93 -5.35
N PHE A 297 -17.24 0.42 -4.25
CA PHE A 297 -17.00 0.95 -2.91
C PHE A 297 -17.11 -0.12 -1.81
N TRP A 298 -16.27 0.02 -0.79
CA TRP A 298 -16.44 -0.62 0.50
C TRP A 298 -16.96 0.41 1.51
N HIS A 299 -17.95 0.04 2.30
CA HIS A 299 -18.55 0.91 3.32
C HIS A 299 -18.25 0.40 4.72
N SER A 300 -18.09 1.34 5.65
CA SER A 300 -18.02 1.07 7.10
C SER A 300 -18.85 2.13 7.80
N GLY A 301 -20.11 1.79 8.06
CA GLY A 301 -21.17 2.75 8.34
C GLY A 301 -21.26 3.82 7.23
N PRO A 302 -21.21 5.13 7.58
CA PRO A 302 -21.27 6.22 6.61
C PRO A 302 -19.95 6.45 5.83
N ILE A 303 -18.86 5.78 6.21
CA ILE A 303 -17.57 5.95 5.56
C ILE A 303 -17.53 5.10 4.30
N CYS A 304 -17.46 5.76 3.16
CA CYS A 304 -17.24 5.17 1.85
C CYS A 304 -15.73 5.04 1.60
N GLN A 305 -15.30 3.94 1.00
CA GLN A 305 -13.91 3.63 0.73
C GLN A 305 -13.73 3.06 -0.67
N ALA A 306 -12.66 3.45 -1.36
CA ALA A 306 -12.25 2.85 -2.63
C ALA A 306 -10.81 2.38 -2.54
N THR A 307 -10.51 1.22 -3.13
CA THR A 307 -9.20 0.55 -3.04
C THR A 307 -8.64 0.27 -4.43
N PHE A 308 -7.34 0.45 -4.58
CA PHE A 308 -6.64 0.40 -5.86
C PHE A 308 -5.34 -0.38 -5.73
N HIS A 309 -4.99 -1.11 -6.78
CA HIS A 309 -3.62 -1.56 -7.00
C HIS A 309 -2.82 -0.47 -7.73
N LEU A 310 -1.51 -0.40 -7.50
CA LEU A 310 -0.60 0.55 -8.13
C LEU A 310 0.33 -0.17 -9.11
N ASP A 311 -0.09 -0.26 -10.36
CA ASP A 311 0.65 -0.90 -11.44
C ASP A 311 1.89 -0.06 -11.83
N GLY A 312 3.03 -0.75 -11.97
CA GLY A 312 4.32 -0.12 -12.30
C GLY A 312 5.17 0.30 -11.09
N TRP A 313 4.67 0.13 -9.86
CA TRP A 313 5.41 0.46 -8.64
C TRP A 313 6.73 -0.29 -8.50
N ASP A 314 6.79 -1.54 -8.97
CA ASP A 314 7.96 -2.42 -8.94
C ASP A 314 9.11 -1.96 -9.86
N ALA A 315 8.83 -1.06 -10.81
CA ALA A 315 9.82 -0.47 -11.70
C ALA A 315 10.42 0.85 -11.16
N LEU A 316 9.93 1.37 -10.04
CA LEU A 316 10.41 2.63 -9.47
C LEU A 316 11.74 2.44 -8.73
N SER A 317 12.63 3.44 -8.85
CA SER A 317 13.79 3.53 -7.97
C SER A 317 13.36 3.84 -6.53
N PRO A 318 14.14 3.46 -5.50
CA PRO A 318 13.78 3.70 -4.10
C PRO A 318 13.50 5.19 -3.77
N ALA A 319 14.24 6.11 -4.40
CA ALA A 319 14.03 7.55 -4.23
C ALA A 319 12.70 8.01 -4.84
N LEU A 320 12.37 7.58 -6.07
CA LEU A 320 11.11 7.90 -6.73
C LEU A 320 9.91 7.29 -6.00
N ALA A 321 10.05 6.08 -5.46
CA ALA A 321 9.01 5.43 -4.66
C ALA A 321 8.72 6.18 -3.34
N ALA A 322 9.74 6.71 -2.67
CA ALA A 322 9.58 7.51 -1.45
C ALA A 322 8.93 8.88 -1.73
N ASP A 323 9.39 9.56 -2.78
CA ASP A 323 8.84 10.84 -3.26
C ASP A 323 7.39 10.70 -3.74
N LEU A 324 7.08 9.64 -4.51
CA LEU A 324 5.71 9.33 -4.91
C LEU A 324 4.82 8.95 -3.71
N THR A 325 5.35 8.23 -2.72
CA THR A 325 4.64 7.94 -1.47
C THR A 325 4.18 9.23 -0.79
N HIS A 326 5.07 10.21 -0.63
CA HIS A 326 4.70 11.50 -0.05
C HIS A 326 3.63 12.21 -0.89
N ARG A 327 3.79 12.26 -2.23
CA ARG A 327 2.78 12.89 -3.11
C ARG A 327 1.41 12.24 -3.00
N LEU A 328 1.32 10.90 -3.06
CA LEU A 328 0.04 10.19 -2.99
C LEU A 328 -0.67 10.42 -1.65
N LEU A 329 0.07 10.38 -0.52
CA LEU A 329 -0.52 10.66 0.79
C LEU A 329 -1.04 12.10 0.92
N ALA A 330 -0.43 13.06 0.22
CA ALA A 330 -0.83 14.47 0.20
C ALA A 330 -1.89 14.82 -0.86
N ALA A 331 -2.08 13.98 -1.89
CA ALA A 331 -2.85 14.33 -3.11
C ALA A 331 -4.34 14.63 -2.88
N ALA A 332 -4.95 14.07 -1.83
CA ALA A 332 -6.40 14.17 -1.59
C ALA A 332 -6.75 14.74 -0.20
N PRO A 333 -6.68 16.08 -0.01
CA PRO A 333 -7.11 16.75 1.22
C PRO A 333 -8.56 16.40 1.61
N GLY A 334 -8.86 16.44 2.91
CA GLY A 334 -10.20 16.13 3.44
C GLY A 334 -10.61 14.65 3.36
N THR A 335 -9.79 13.78 2.76
CA THR A 335 -9.98 12.32 2.78
C THR A 335 -8.86 11.63 3.56
N ALA A 336 -9.17 10.46 4.13
CA ALA A 336 -8.15 9.58 4.70
C ALA A 336 -7.54 8.73 3.58
N VAL A 337 -6.22 8.63 3.56
CA VAL A 337 -5.46 7.90 2.54
C VAL A 337 -4.54 6.91 3.24
N THR A 338 -4.62 5.64 2.84
CA THR A 338 -3.79 4.54 3.35
C THR A 338 -3.03 3.90 2.19
N LEU A 339 -1.71 3.96 2.21
CA LEU A 339 -0.83 3.31 1.22
C LEU A 339 -0.10 2.15 1.90
N ALA A 340 -0.24 0.94 1.36
CA ALA A 340 0.57 -0.21 1.75
C ALA A 340 1.49 -0.60 0.60
N VAL A 341 2.79 -0.67 0.88
CA VAL A 341 3.78 -1.23 -0.04
C VAL A 341 4.26 -2.54 0.56
N THR A 342 4.17 -3.62 -0.20
CA THR A 342 4.56 -4.97 0.24
C THR A 342 5.68 -5.48 -0.65
N ALA A 343 6.76 -5.96 -0.03
CA ALA A 343 7.80 -6.72 -0.70
C ALA A 343 7.81 -8.15 -0.14
N HIS A 344 8.02 -9.14 -0.99
CA HIS A 344 8.24 -10.53 -0.58
C HIS A 344 9.31 -11.17 -1.44
N ARG A 345 10.02 -12.16 -0.89
CA ARG A 345 10.88 -13.05 -1.66
C ARG A 345 10.52 -14.49 -1.32
N GLY A 346 10.18 -15.26 -2.34
CA GLY A 346 10.08 -16.71 -2.20
C GLY A 346 11.44 -17.38 -2.31
N ALA A 347 11.63 -18.55 -1.69
CA ALA A 347 12.92 -19.24 -1.64
C ALA A 347 13.49 -19.58 -3.03
N ALA A 348 12.61 -19.81 -4.02
CA ALA A 348 12.97 -20.06 -5.41
C ALA A 348 13.12 -18.77 -6.27
N ASP A 349 12.69 -17.61 -5.78
CA ASP A 349 12.76 -16.34 -6.51
C ASP A 349 14.09 -15.63 -6.27
N SER A 350 14.88 -15.45 -7.34
CA SER A 350 16.16 -14.71 -7.29
C SER A 350 15.99 -13.23 -6.95
N GLU A 351 14.88 -12.62 -7.38
CA GLU A 351 14.55 -11.21 -7.17
C GLU A 351 13.31 -11.06 -6.26
N PRO A 352 13.34 -10.14 -5.28
CA PRO A 352 12.16 -9.85 -4.47
C PRO A 352 11.09 -9.14 -5.30
N ARG A 353 9.83 -9.55 -5.14
CA ARG A 353 8.67 -8.91 -5.78
C ARG A 353 8.16 -7.78 -4.91
N VAL A 354 7.78 -6.66 -5.54
CA VAL A 354 7.17 -5.51 -4.85
C VAL A 354 5.80 -5.24 -5.45
N SER A 355 4.85 -4.89 -4.60
CA SER A 355 3.49 -4.49 -4.97
C SER A 355 3.03 -3.37 -4.06
N ALA A 356 2.27 -2.40 -4.58
CA ALA A 356 1.66 -1.36 -3.76
C ALA A 356 0.15 -1.31 -3.96
N SER A 357 -0.57 -0.92 -2.91
CA SER A 357 -2.02 -0.76 -2.92
C SER A 357 -2.41 0.43 -2.07
N ILE A 358 -3.40 1.19 -2.53
CA ILE A 358 -3.84 2.43 -1.90
C ILE A 358 -5.35 2.40 -1.66
N ARG A 359 -5.77 2.87 -0.48
CA ARG A 359 -7.16 2.97 -0.04
C ARG A 359 -7.47 4.41 0.33
N ILE A 360 -8.58 4.91 -0.20
CA ILE A 360 -9.14 6.24 0.08
C ILE A 360 -10.40 6.02 0.90
N ALA A 361 -10.64 6.84 1.93
CA ALA A 361 -11.83 6.78 2.75
C ALA A 361 -12.35 8.18 3.10
N ALA A 362 -13.66 8.40 2.96
CA ALA A 362 -14.33 9.65 3.31
C ALA A 362 -15.81 9.42 3.68
N ALA A 363 -16.47 10.44 4.25
CA ALA A 363 -17.92 10.39 4.46
C ALA A 363 -18.65 10.56 3.11
N GLY A 364 -19.31 9.49 2.64
CA GLY A 364 -20.00 9.47 1.35
C GLY A 364 -19.10 9.29 0.11
N ALA A 365 -19.72 8.97 -1.03
CA ALA A 365 -19.00 8.59 -2.26
C ALA A 365 -18.43 9.77 -3.06
N HIS A 366 -19.06 10.95 -3.02
CA HIS A 366 -18.61 12.10 -3.82
C HIS A 366 -17.19 12.59 -3.44
N PRO A 367 -16.83 12.75 -2.15
CA PRO A 367 -15.46 13.10 -1.77
C PRO A 367 -14.43 12.02 -2.16
N VAL A 368 -14.82 10.73 -2.10
CA VAL A 368 -13.95 9.63 -2.56
C VAL A 368 -13.69 9.75 -4.07
N GLU A 369 -14.73 9.92 -4.89
CA GLU A 369 -14.56 10.05 -6.35
C GLU A 369 -13.82 11.33 -6.76
N HIS A 370 -13.85 12.40 -5.95
CA HIS A 370 -12.97 13.56 -6.14
C HIS A 370 -11.51 13.19 -5.87
N ALA A 371 -11.23 12.67 -4.68
CA ALA A 371 -9.91 12.24 -4.26
C ALA A 371 -9.24 11.23 -5.21
N VAL A 372 -10.04 10.35 -5.84
CA VAL A 372 -9.54 9.43 -6.87
C VAL A 372 -8.98 10.18 -8.08
N ARG A 373 -9.63 11.24 -8.56
CA ARG A 373 -9.12 12.02 -9.71
C ARG A 373 -7.80 12.70 -9.39
N ASP A 374 -7.69 13.26 -8.18
CA ASP A 374 -6.47 13.91 -7.71
C ASP A 374 -5.32 12.90 -7.57
N LEU A 375 -5.62 11.70 -7.07
CA LEU A 375 -4.67 10.58 -6.95
C LEU A 375 -4.27 9.97 -8.29
N GLU A 376 -5.20 9.81 -9.25
CA GLU A 376 -4.89 9.38 -10.61
C GLU A 376 -3.93 10.36 -11.30
N LEU A 377 -4.14 11.68 -11.11
CA LEU A 377 -3.25 12.71 -11.63
C LEU A 377 -1.86 12.66 -10.97
N ALA A 378 -1.80 12.47 -9.64
CA ALA A 378 -0.55 12.34 -8.91
C ALA A 378 0.24 11.07 -9.28
N ALA A 379 -0.45 9.94 -9.44
CA ALA A 379 0.16 8.66 -9.83
C ALA A 379 0.70 8.68 -11.27
N ARG A 380 -0.09 9.22 -12.22
CA ARG A 380 0.35 9.34 -13.62
C ARG A 380 1.62 10.18 -13.76
N ARG A 381 1.74 11.27 -13.01
CA ARG A 381 2.98 12.08 -12.93
C ARG A 381 4.17 11.30 -12.36
N GLY A 382 3.92 10.30 -11.52
CA GLY A 382 4.92 9.37 -10.99
C GLY A 382 5.18 8.12 -11.84
N GLY A 383 4.57 8.00 -13.02
CA GLY A 383 4.73 6.82 -13.90
C GLY A 383 3.96 5.57 -13.46
N VAL A 384 3.00 5.71 -12.54
CA VAL A 384 2.21 4.60 -11.96
C VAL A 384 0.73 4.75 -12.34
N THR A 385 0.02 3.64 -12.52
CA THR A 385 -1.44 3.66 -12.78
C THR A 385 -2.25 2.98 -11.67
N LEU A 386 -3.46 3.50 -11.41
CA LEU A 386 -4.41 2.94 -10.45
C LEU A 386 -5.34 1.93 -11.15
N ASP A 387 -5.29 0.64 -10.79
CA ASP A 387 -6.38 -0.32 -11.08
C ASP A 387 -7.36 -0.33 -9.92
N ARG A 388 -8.60 0.14 -10.14
CA ARG A 388 -9.64 0.08 -9.11
C ARG A 388 -10.06 -1.38 -8.89
N LEU A 389 -10.07 -1.79 -7.64
CA LEU A 389 -10.46 -3.14 -7.24
C LEU A 389 -11.99 -3.29 -7.17
N ASP A 390 -12.68 -2.84 -8.22
CA ASP A 390 -14.12 -2.99 -8.41
C ASP A 390 -14.54 -4.46 -8.21
N GLY A 391 -15.60 -4.67 -7.42
CA GLY A 391 -16.10 -5.99 -6.99
C GLY A 391 -15.13 -6.80 -6.11
N ARG A 392 -14.02 -6.21 -5.68
CA ARG A 392 -12.91 -6.85 -4.95
C ARG A 392 -12.36 -5.94 -3.84
N HIS A 393 -13.15 -5.00 -3.33
CA HIS A 393 -12.73 -4.04 -2.33
C HIS A 393 -12.40 -4.71 -0.99
N ALA A 394 -13.05 -5.82 -0.62
CA ALA A 394 -12.64 -6.63 0.52
C ALA A 394 -11.15 -7.03 0.46
N LYS A 395 -10.67 -7.45 -0.72
CA LYS A 395 -9.25 -7.80 -0.93
C LYS A 395 -8.35 -6.56 -0.89
N GLY A 396 -8.82 -5.45 -1.45
CA GLY A 396 -8.11 -4.17 -1.37
C GLY A 396 -7.98 -3.63 0.05
N VAL A 397 -9.00 -3.82 0.89
CA VAL A 397 -8.98 -3.48 2.32
C VAL A 397 -7.97 -4.37 3.04
N ALA A 398 -8.02 -5.69 2.86
CA ALA A 398 -7.05 -6.65 3.39
C ALA A 398 -5.60 -6.27 3.04
N ALA A 399 -5.31 -6.04 1.75
CA ALA A 399 -4.00 -5.64 1.25
C ALA A 399 -3.51 -4.25 1.74
N THR A 400 -4.37 -3.45 2.38
CA THR A 400 -4.05 -2.15 2.98
C THR A 400 -4.26 -2.14 4.51
N LEU A 401 -4.28 -3.32 5.13
CA LEU A 401 -4.22 -3.53 6.58
C LEU A 401 -2.95 -4.31 6.95
N PRO A 402 -2.38 -4.12 8.16
CA PRO A 402 -1.17 -4.81 8.63
C PRO A 402 -1.42 -6.28 8.99
N ILE A 403 -1.92 -7.07 8.05
CA ILE A 403 -2.20 -8.52 8.19
C ILE A 403 -1.29 -9.39 7.32
N GLY A 404 -0.38 -8.78 6.54
CA GLY A 404 0.58 -9.47 5.66
C GLY A 404 0.18 -9.44 4.18
N VAL A 405 0.75 -10.33 3.37
CA VAL A 405 0.30 -10.57 1.98
C VAL A 405 -1.14 -11.10 1.97
N SER A 406 -1.86 -10.86 0.87
CA SER A 406 -3.30 -11.11 0.68
C SER A 406 -3.62 -11.38 -0.79
#